data_AF-A0A6A6V5R4-F1
#
_entry.id   AF-A0A6A6V5R4-F1
#
_cell.length_a   1.000
_cell.length_b   1.000
_cell.length_c   1.000
_cell.angle_alpha   90.00
_cell.angle_beta   90.00
_cell.angle_gamma   90.00
#
_symmetry.space_group_name_H-M   'P 1'
#
loop_
_entity.id
_entity.type
_entity.pdbx_description
1 polymer ?
#
loop_
_entity_poly.entity_id
_entity_poly.type
_entity_poly.pdbx_seq_one_letter_code
_entity_poly.pdbx_strand_id
1 'polypeptide(L)'
;MAPQPVDRQRWDEIELVVLDIEGTISSISFVKDVLYPYALNELTRLARDSWDDAATQDLIQAFPAETRTDADTLIAHVQELTAKDIKAVYLKQLQGHLWQTGYTSGRLLTPLFPDVLPVLRHWHSSKLKTLAIFSSGSIHAQRQFFSYVKDGAQTVDLKPLFKEHFDTVTAGPKNEVESYVRICERPGNAELTMEDREKFPVIRSLEEVAALG
;
A
#
# COMPACT_ATOMS: atom_id res chain seq x y z
N MET A 1 -26.95 0.73 -1.04
CA MET A 1 -27.02 0.67 -2.51
C MET A 1 -26.65 -0.75 -2.91
N ALA A 2 -27.48 -1.46 -3.68
CA ALA A 2 -27.11 -2.80 -4.16
C ALA A 2 -25.89 -2.69 -5.09
N PRO A 3 -24.95 -3.66 -5.07
CA PRO A 3 -23.84 -3.66 -6.01
C PRO A 3 -24.39 -3.68 -7.43
N GLN A 4 -23.93 -2.75 -8.28
CA GLN A 4 -24.28 -2.81 -9.69
C GLN A 4 -23.61 -4.04 -10.32
N PRO A 5 -24.32 -4.79 -11.18
CA PRO A 5 -23.72 -5.91 -11.88
C PRO A 5 -22.54 -5.43 -12.73
N VAL A 6 -21.47 -6.22 -12.76
CA VAL A 6 -20.33 -5.96 -13.63
C VAL A 6 -20.82 -6.06 -15.08
N ASP A 7 -20.61 -4.99 -15.84
CA ASP A 7 -20.77 -5.00 -17.29
C ASP A 7 -19.71 -5.95 -17.88
N ARG A 8 -20.16 -7.12 -18.35
CA ARG A 8 -19.27 -8.17 -18.88
C ARG A 8 -18.54 -7.73 -20.14
N GLN A 9 -19.21 -6.98 -21.02
CA GLN A 9 -18.58 -6.52 -22.24
C GLN A 9 -17.44 -5.56 -21.90
N ARG A 10 -17.71 -4.59 -21.03
CA ARG A 10 -16.68 -3.68 -20.54
C ARG A 10 -15.56 -4.42 -19.81
N TRP A 11 -15.88 -5.45 -19.03
CA TRP A 11 -14.86 -6.26 -18.34
C TRP A 11 -13.92 -6.98 -19.30
N ASP A 12 -14.43 -7.54 -20.39
CA ASP A 12 -13.63 -8.28 -21.36
C ASP A 12 -12.63 -7.37 -22.09
N GLU A 13 -12.98 -6.10 -22.29
CA GLU A 13 -12.13 -5.07 -22.92
C GLU A 13 -11.06 -4.47 -21.97
N ILE A 14 -11.17 -4.67 -20.65
CA ILE A 14 -10.19 -4.12 -19.68
C ILE A 14 -8.88 -4.90 -19.72
N GLU A 15 -7.76 -4.23 -19.95
CA GLU A 15 -6.44 -4.87 -19.87
C GLU A 15 -5.77 -4.70 -18.50
N LEU A 16 -5.99 -3.57 -17.81
CA LEU A 16 -5.35 -3.23 -16.55
C LEU A 16 -6.36 -3.24 -15.40
N VAL A 17 -6.08 -4.02 -14.36
CA VAL A 17 -6.83 -4.01 -13.10
C VAL A 17 -5.97 -3.38 -12.01
N VAL A 18 -6.43 -2.25 -11.50
CA VAL A 18 -5.80 -1.53 -10.39
C VAL A 18 -6.55 -1.87 -9.11
N LEU A 19 -5.85 -2.42 -8.12
CA LEU A 19 -6.45 -2.88 -6.87
C LEU A 19 -6.02 -2.00 -5.69
N ASP A 20 -6.98 -1.69 -4.83
CA ASP A 20 -6.68 -1.22 -3.48
C ASP A 20 -6.29 -2.39 -2.57
N ILE A 21 -5.64 -2.07 -1.45
CA ILE A 21 -5.24 -3.04 -0.42
C ILE A 21 -6.34 -3.17 0.65
N GLU A 22 -6.52 -2.12 1.44
CA GLU A 22 -7.33 -2.14 2.66
C GLU A 22 -8.82 -2.12 2.33
N GLY A 23 -9.56 -3.11 2.84
CA GLY A 23 -11.00 -3.26 2.57
C GLY A 23 -11.33 -3.81 1.18
N THR A 24 -10.33 -4.09 0.35
CA THR A 24 -10.52 -4.66 -1.00
C THR A 24 -9.94 -6.06 -1.10
N ILE A 25 -8.62 -6.23 -0.90
CA ILE A 25 -7.97 -7.55 -0.96
C ILE A 25 -7.58 -8.10 0.42
N SER A 26 -7.53 -7.22 1.42
CA SER A 26 -7.22 -7.54 2.81
C SER A 26 -8.10 -6.71 3.74
N SER A 27 -8.28 -7.19 4.98
CA SER A 27 -9.01 -6.45 6.00
C SER A 27 -8.37 -5.09 6.27
N ILE A 28 -9.19 -4.04 6.38
CA ILE A 28 -8.80 -2.72 6.89
C ILE A 28 -8.14 -2.84 8.27
N SER A 29 -8.63 -3.79 9.06
CA SER A 29 -8.14 -4.00 10.42
C SER A 29 -6.73 -4.59 10.48
N PHE A 30 -6.19 -5.17 9.40
CA PHE A 30 -4.87 -5.80 9.44
C PHE A 30 -3.75 -4.81 9.78
N VAL A 31 -3.80 -3.60 9.21
CA VAL A 31 -2.80 -2.57 9.53
C VAL A 31 -2.88 -2.17 11.00
N LYS A 32 -4.10 -1.88 11.47
CA LYS A 32 -4.35 -1.39 12.83
C LYS A 32 -4.13 -2.45 13.90
N ASP A 33 -4.59 -3.67 13.67
CA ASP A 33 -4.66 -4.72 14.69
C ASP A 33 -3.48 -5.70 14.62
N VAL A 34 -2.69 -5.66 13.54
CA VAL A 34 -1.51 -6.53 13.39
C VAL A 34 -0.23 -5.74 13.14
N LEU A 35 -0.18 -4.91 12.08
CA LEU A 35 1.07 -4.24 11.71
C LEU A 35 1.52 -3.19 12.73
N TYR A 36 0.61 -2.37 13.25
CA TYR A 36 0.96 -1.39 14.29
C TYR A 36 1.37 -2.04 15.62
N PRO A 37 0.60 -2.99 16.20
CA PRO A 37 1.04 -3.70 17.41
C PRO A 37 2.36 -4.42 17.23
N TYR A 38 2.59 -5.04 16.07
CA TYR A 38 3.86 -5.69 15.77
C TYR A 38 5.02 -4.69 15.78
N ALA A 39 4.91 -3.56 15.06
CA ALA A 39 5.96 -2.55 15.03
C ALA A 39 6.25 -1.97 16.42
N LEU A 40 5.21 -1.72 17.22
CA LEU A 40 5.39 -1.20 18.57
C LEU A 40 6.09 -2.21 19.49
N ASN A 41 5.72 -3.49 19.40
CA ASN A 41 6.36 -4.56 20.18
C ASN A 41 7.83 -4.75 19.78
N GLU A 42 8.12 -4.78 18.48
CA GLU A 42 9.51 -4.89 18.01
C GLU A 42 10.34 -3.66 18.35
N LEU A 43 9.78 -2.46 18.25
CA LEU A 43 10.45 -1.24 18.71
C LEU A 43 10.76 -1.34 20.20
N THR A 44 9.79 -1.75 21.01
CA THR A 44 9.96 -1.89 22.46
C THR A 44 11.08 -2.85 22.79
N ARG A 45 11.14 -4.00 22.11
CA ARG A 45 12.21 -4.98 22.26
C ARG A 45 13.56 -4.40 21.84
N LEU A 46 13.66 -3.85 20.63
CA LEU A 46 14.89 -3.28 20.08
C LEU A 46 15.44 -2.15 20.97
N ALA A 47 14.58 -1.23 21.39
CA ALA A 47 14.96 -0.09 22.20
C ALA A 47 15.40 -0.49 23.61
N ARG A 48 14.84 -1.57 24.18
CA ARG A 48 15.23 -2.05 25.52
C ARG A 48 16.49 -2.91 25.50
N ASP A 49 16.66 -3.73 24.47
CA ASP A 49 17.75 -4.69 24.39
C ASP A 49 19.05 -4.06 23.84
N SER A 50 18.92 -3.05 22.98
CA SER A 50 19.98 -2.56 22.09
C SER A 50 19.95 -1.05 21.90
N TRP A 51 19.62 -0.27 22.95
CA TRP A 51 19.50 1.19 22.83
C TRP A 51 20.77 1.85 22.28
N ASP A 52 21.93 1.53 22.86
CA ASP A 52 23.21 2.17 22.53
C ASP A 52 23.88 1.61 21.25
N ASP A 53 23.27 0.58 20.63
CA ASP A 53 23.81 0.00 19.40
C ASP A 53 23.68 0.99 18.24
N ALA A 54 24.75 1.10 17.44
CA ALA A 54 24.78 2.00 16.28
C ALA A 54 23.60 1.77 15.32
N ALA A 55 23.21 0.51 15.10
CA ALA A 55 22.08 0.18 14.23
C ALA A 55 20.74 0.73 14.76
N THR A 56 20.51 0.69 16.08
CA THR A 56 19.33 1.27 16.72
C THR A 56 19.36 2.79 16.63
N GLN A 57 20.52 3.39 16.91
CA GLN A 57 20.70 4.84 16.85
C GLN A 57 20.50 5.40 15.43
N ASP A 58 21.02 4.72 14.41
CA ASP A 58 20.82 5.06 13.00
C ASP A 58 19.33 4.99 12.62
N LEU A 59 18.63 3.95 13.07
CA LEU A 59 17.21 3.74 12.78
C LEU A 59 16.31 4.85 13.35
N ILE A 60 16.69 5.41 14.50
CA ILE A 60 15.92 6.45 15.20
C ILE A 60 16.47 7.86 14.97
N GLN A 61 17.54 8.02 14.22
CA GLN A 61 18.24 9.29 14.02
C GLN A 61 17.33 10.41 13.49
N ALA A 62 16.36 10.05 12.64
CA ALA A 62 15.42 11.00 12.03
C ALA A 62 14.32 11.49 12.99
N PHE A 63 14.23 10.91 14.19
CA PHE A 63 13.29 11.38 15.22
C PHE A 63 13.79 12.69 15.86
N PRO A 64 12.88 13.58 16.28
CA PRO A 64 13.24 14.77 17.04
C PRO A 64 14.12 14.42 18.25
N ALA A 65 15.15 15.21 18.52
CA ALA A 65 16.18 14.87 19.51
C ALA A 65 15.60 14.65 20.91
N GLU A 66 14.58 15.43 21.28
CA GLU A 66 13.84 15.35 22.52
C GLU A 66 13.00 14.07 22.67
N THR A 67 12.74 13.35 21.57
CA THR A 67 11.96 12.10 21.59
C THR A 67 12.83 10.84 21.62
N ARG A 68 14.15 10.99 21.52
CA ARG A 68 15.11 9.87 21.46
C ARG A 68 16.19 9.97 22.54
N THR A 69 15.82 10.45 23.72
CA THR A 69 16.71 10.53 24.89
C THR A 69 16.93 9.17 25.54
N ASP A 70 15.91 8.32 25.51
CA ASP A 70 15.88 6.98 26.08
C ASP A 70 14.75 6.16 25.43
N ALA A 71 14.75 4.85 25.70
CA ALA A 71 13.79 3.92 25.14
C ALA A 71 12.34 4.27 25.46
N ASP A 72 12.03 4.63 26.70
CA ASP A 72 10.66 4.87 27.15
C ASP A 72 10.08 6.13 26.50
N THR A 73 10.90 7.19 26.37
CA THR A 73 10.53 8.43 25.69
C THR A 73 10.22 8.19 24.20
N LEU A 74 11.04 7.41 23.51
CA LEU A 74 10.81 7.06 22.10
C LEU A 74 9.53 6.23 21.92
N ILE A 75 9.34 5.23 22.78
CA ILE A 75 8.16 4.36 22.73
C ILE A 75 6.89 5.19 22.96
N ALA A 76 6.89 6.07 23.96
CA ALA A 76 5.76 6.96 24.26
C ALA A 76 5.43 7.88 23.08
N HIS A 77 6.44 8.47 22.44
CA HIS A 77 6.25 9.30 21.25
C HIS A 77 5.65 8.51 20.08
N VAL A 78 6.16 7.31 19.79
CA VAL A 78 5.61 6.45 18.73
C VAL A 78 4.17 6.03 19.02
N GLN A 79 3.84 5.73 20.27
CA GLN A 79 2.47 5.43 20.70
C GLN A 79 1.53 6.62 20.48
N GLU A 80 1.96 7.83 20.85
CA GLU A 80 1.18 9.06 20.67
C GLU A 80 0.91 9.32 19.18
N LEU A 81 1.95 9.27 18.34
CA LEU A 81 1.79 9.47 16.90
C LEU A 81 0.83 8.45 16.30
N THR A 82 0.94 7.17 16.71
CA THR A 82 0.08 6.10 16.23
C THR A 82 -1.37 6.31 16.68
N ALA A 83 -1.59 6.67 17.94
CA ALA A 83 -2.93 6.91 18.50
C ALA A 83 -3.64 8.12 17.85
N LYS A 84 -2.87 9.14 17.46
CA LYS A 84 -3.37 10.34 16.76
C LYS A 84 -3.42 10.20 15.24
N ASP A 85 -3.09 9.02 14.70
CA ASP A 85 -2.97 8.75 13.26
C ASP A 85 -2.00 9.70 12.53
N ILE A 86 -0.97 10.20 13.21
CA ILE A 86 0.00 11.13 12.64
C ILE A 86 0.97 10.37 11.73
N LYS A 87 1.00 10.77 10.46
CA LYS A 87 1.77 10.12 9.38
C LYS A 87 3.17 10.71 9.18
N ALA A 88 3.90 10.93 10.28
CA ALA A 88 5.26 11.49 10.22
C ALA A 88 6.20 10.63 9.36
N VAL A 89 7.08 11.28 8.58
CA VAL A 89 7.98 10.59 7.64
C VAL A 89 8.92 9.63 8.37
N TYR A 90 9.53 10.07 9.47
CA TYR A 90 10.44 9.24 10.29
C TYR A 90 9.72 8.04 10.92
N LEU A 91 8.45 8.19 11.30
CA LEU A 91 7.64 7.09 11.84
C LEU A 91 7.38 6.04 10.74
N LYS A 92 7.01 6.47 9.53
CA LYS A 92 6.81 5.55 8.40
C LYS A 92 8.08 4.80 8.04
N GLN A 93 9.24 5.44 8.10
CA GLN A 93 10.54 4.83 7.84
C GLN A 93 10.84 3.74 8.88
N LEU A 94 10.69 4.05 10.17
CA LEU A 94 10.85 3.09 11.27
C LEU A 94 9.90 1.90 11.10
N GLN A 95 8.60 2.16 10.89
CA GLN A 95 7.59 1.12 10.69
C GLN A 95 7.93 0.23 9.51
N GLY A 96 8.32 0.80 8.37
CA GLY A 96 8.74 0.04 7.18
C GLY A 96 9.91 -0.91 7.47
N HIS A 97 10.91 -0.45 8.22
CA HIS A 97 12.05 -1.29 8.61
C HIS A 97 11.65 -2.42 9.56
N LEU A 98 10.83 -2.13 10.58
CA LEU A 98 10.37 -3.14 11.53
C LEU A 98 9.49 -4.19 10.85
N TRP A 99 8.59 -3.76 9.97
CA TRP A 99 7.78 -4.68 9.17
C TRP A 99 8.63 -5.51 8.21
N GLN A 100 9.66 -4.93 7.59
CA GLN A 100 10.61 -5.69 6.78
C GLN A 100 11.15 -6.89 7.55
N THR A 101 11.63 -6.63 8.77
CA THR A 101 12.19 -7.66 9.64
C THR A 101 11.15 -8.70 10.03
N GLY A 102 9.90 -8.29 10.28
CA GLY A 102 8.80 -9.23 10.55
C GLY A 102 8.47 -10.13 9.39
N TYR A 103 8.38 -9.57 8.19
CA TYR A 103 8.13 -10.33 6.98
C TYR A 103 9.28 -11.28 6.65
N THR A 104 10.54 -10.82 6.68
CA THR A 104 11.71 -11.67 6.36
C THR A 104 11.96 -12.76 7.39
N SER A 105 11.56 -12.57 8.65
CA SER A 105 11.62 -13.60 9.69
C SER A 105 10.40 -14.53 9.72
N GLY A 106 9.39 -14.31 8.87
CA GLY A 106 8.14 -15.08 8.86
C GLY A 106 7.22 -14.80 10.06
N ARG A 107 7.51 -13.78 10.87
CA ARG A 107 6.68 -13.36 12.03
C ARG A 107 5.48 -12.52 11.60
N LEU A 108 5.57 -11.85 10.46
CA LEU A 108 4.44 -11.21 9.79
C LEU A 108 4.07 -12.00 8.54
N LEU A 109 2.78 -12.27 8.40
CA LEU A 109 2.18 -12.85 7.22
C LEU A 109 1.01 -11.98 6.80
N THR A 110 0.87 -11.77 5.50
CA THR A 110 -0.22 -10.99 4.93
C THR A 110 -1.46 -11.87 4.74
N PRO A 111 -2.58 -11.57 5.40
CA PRO A 111 -3.85 -12.22 5.14
C PRO A 111 -4.54 -11.54 3.96
N LEU A 112 -4.84 -12.30 2.91
CA LEU A 112 -5.80 -11.87 1.89
C LEU A 112 -7.16 -12.50 2.16
N PHE A 113 -8.22 -11.91 1.60
CA PHE A 113 -9.52 -12.59 1.58
C PHE A 113 -9.43 -13.90 0.78
N PRO A 114 -10.22 -14.94 1.15
CA PRO A 114 -10.08 -16.29 0.57
C PRO A 114 -10.22 -16.34 -0.96
N ASP A 115 -11.00 -15.44 -1.55
CA ASP A 115 -11.28 -15.35 -2.98
C ASP A 115 -10.16 -14.66 -3.78
N VAL A 116 -9.37 -13.79 -3.14
CA VAL A 116 -8.40 -12.92 -3.81
C VAL A 116 -7.30 -13.73 -4.47
N LEU A 117 -6.61 -14.58 -3.71
CA LEU A 117 -5.44 -15.30 -4.21
C LEU A 117 -5.77 -16.19 -5.44
N PRO A 118 -6.86 -17.00 -5.41
CA PRO A 118 -7.29 -17.74 -6.60
C PRO A 118 -7.57 -16.85 -7.82
N VAL A 119 -8.25 -15.71 -7.62
CA VAL A 119 -8.62 -14.79 -8.72
C VAL A 119 -7.39 -14.12 -9.34
N LEU A 120 -6.48 -13.59 -8.52
CA LEU A 120 -5.25 -12.95 -9.02
C LEU A 120 -4.38 -13.94 -9.82
N ARG A 121 -4.24 -15.17 -9.31
CA ARG A 121 -3.51 -16.24 -10.02
C ARG A 121 -4.18 -16.58 -11.35
N HIS A 122 -5.50 -16.67 -11.38
CA HIS A 122 -6.24 -16.96 -12.61
C HIS A 122 -6.04 -15.86 -13.65
N TRP A 123 -6.26 -14.60 -13.29
CA TRP A 123 -6.08 -13.47 -14.21
C TRP A 123 -4.66 -13.38 -14.78
N HIS A 124 -3.64 -13.58 -13.92
CA HIS A 124 -2.24 -13.52 -14.35
C HIS A 124 -1.83 -14.74 -15.20
N SER A 125 -2.12 -15.96 -14.75
CA SER A 125 -1.70 -17.19 -15.47
C SER A 125 -2.38 -17.37 -16.81
N SER A 126 -3.64 -16.92 -16.93
CA SER A 126 -4.38 -16.91 -18.19
C SER A 126 -4.07 -15.69 -19.06
N LYS A 127 -3.17 -14.79 -18.63
CA LYS A 127 -2.84 -13.53 -19.31
C LYS A 127 -4.07 -12.66 -19.63
N LEU A 128 -5.10 -12.75 -18.79
CA LEU A 128 -6.36 -12.04 -19.01
C LEU A 128 -6.25 -10.58 -18.62
N LYS A 129 -5.49 -10.27 -17.56
CA LYS A 129 -5.36 -8.93 -17.00
C LYS A 129 -3.92 -8.67 -16.55
N THR A 130 -3.47 -7.44 -16.78
CA THR A 130 -2.31 -6.85 -16.12
C THR A 130 -2.75 -6.33 -14.76
N LEU A 131 -1.99 -6.62 -13.70
CA LEU A 131 -2.33 -6.23 -12.34
C LEU A 131 -1.43 -5.09 -11.85
N ALA A 132 -2.03 -4.11 -11.17
CA ALA A 132 -1.33 -3.05 -10.47
C ALA A 132 -1.98 -2.76 -9.12
N ILE A 133 -1.24 -2.12 -8.22
CA ILE A 133 -1.73 -1.71 -6.90
C ILE A 133 -1.77 -0.20 -6.80
N PHE A 134 -2.83 0.35 -6.19
CA PHE A 134 -2.88 1.75 -5.77
C PHE A 134 -3.34 1.87 -4.32
N SER A 135 -2.42 2.22 -3.42
CA SER A 135 -2.66 2.29 -1.97
C SER A 135 -1.98 3.51 -1.34
N SER A 136 -2.44 3.97 -0.19
CA SER A 136 -1.82 5.08 0.55
C SER A 136 -0.49 4.70 1.21
N GLY A 137 -0.23 3.41 1.41
CA GLY A 137 1.07 2.89 1.84
C GLY A 137 2.14 3.13 0.78
N SER A 138 3.40 3.36 1.19
CA SER A 138 4.50 3.56 0.24
C SER A 138 4.68 2.34 -0.67
N ILE A 139 5.17 2.54 -1.90
CA ILE A 139 5.46 1.43 -2.82
C ILE A 139 6.32 0.34 -2.16
N HIS A 140 7.28 0.73 -1.32
CA HIS A 140 8.09 -0.22 -0.57
C HIS A 140 7.24 -1.11 0.34
N ALA A 141 6.37 -0.51 1.17
CA ALA A 141 5.48 -1.25 2.05
C ALA A 141 4.49 -2.14 1.29
N GLN A 142 3.99 -1.68 0.14
CA GLN A 142 3.14 -2.50 -0.73
C GLN A 142 3.88 -3.74 -1.24
N ARG A 143 5.12 -3.61 -1.71
CA ARG A 143 5.90 -4.78 -2.19
C ARG A 143 6.21 -5.77 -1.07
N GLN A 144 6.47 -5.27 0.14
CA GLN A 144 6.64 -6.11 1.32
C GLN A 144 5.36 -6.86 1.67
N PHE A 145 4.21 -6.18 1.63
CA PHE A 145 2.90 -6.75 1.86
C PHE A 145 2.63 -7.97 0.97
N PHE A 146 3.10 -7.96 -0.29
CA PHE A 146 2.96 -9.10 -1.20
C PHE A 146 4.08 -10.14 -1.12
N SER A 147 5.11 -9.95 -0.31
CA SER A 147 6.26 -10.89 -0.25
C SER A 147 5.96 -12.15 0.56
N TYR A 148 5.06 -12.09 1.54
CA TYR A 148 4.74 -13.22 2.43
C TYR A 148 3.23 -13.34 2.64
N VAL A 149 2.52 -13.73 1.59
CA VAL A 149 1.06 -13.92 1.63
C VAL A 149 0.72 -15.32 2.11
N LYS A 150 -0.24 -15.44 3.03
CA LYS A 150 -0.71 -16.73 3.53
C LYS A 150 -1.45 -17.53 2.44
N ASP A 151 -1.02 -18.75 2.17
CA ASP A 151 -1.67 -19.74 1.30
C ASP A 151 -1.79 -21.08 2.04
N GLY A 152 -2.92 -21.26 2.74
CA GLY A 152 -3.11 -22.39 3.65
C GLY A 152 -2.07 -22.40 4.77
N ALA A 153 -1.23 -23.45 4.78
CA ALA A 153 -0.13 -23.64 5.73
C ALA A 153 1.23 -23.10 5.24
N GLN A 154 1.28 -22.57 4.01
CA GLN A 154 2.49 -22.04 3.39
C GLN A 154 2.39 -20.54 3.15
N THR A 155 3.48 -19.96 2.68
CA THR A 155 3.54 -18.57 2.22
C THR A 155 3.89 -18.51 0.75
N VAL A 156 3.34 -17.53 0.05
CA VAL A 156 3.65 -17.27 -1.36
C VAL A 156 4.06 -15.81 -1.56
N ASP A 157 5.06 -15.60 -2.43
CA ASP A 157 5.42 -14.27 -2.93
C ASP A 157 4.53 -13.92 -4.14
N LEU A 158 3.71 -12.88 -4.00
CA LEU A 158 2.81 -12.38 -5.05
C LEU A 158 3.37 -11.17 -5.78
N LYS A 159 4.54 -10.63 -5.43
CA LYS A 159 5.15 -9.50 -6.16
C LYS A 159 5.21 -9.76 -7.68
N PRO A 160 5.55 -10.97 -8.17
CA PRO A 160 5.62 -11.19 -9.62
C PRO A 160 4.28 -11.04 -10.36
N LEU A 161 3.15 -11.08 -9.64
CA LEU A 161 1.83 -10.90 -10.26
C LEU A 161 1.54 -9.45 -10.64
N PHE A 162 2.19 -8.49 -9.97
CA PHE A 162 1.92 -7.06 -10.13
C PHE A 162 2.99 -6.41 -11.00
N LYS A 163 2.55 -5.79 -12.10
CA LYS A 163 3.42 -5.02 -13.00
C LYS A 163 3.85 -3.71 -12.35
N GLU A 164 2.92 -3.04 -11.67
CA GLU A 164 3.12 -1.70 -11.12
C GLU A 164 2.53 -1.51 -9.72
N HIS A 165 3.12 -0.56 -8.99
CA HIS A 165 2.67 -0.11 -7.68
C HIS A 165 2.59 1.43 -7.67
N PHE A 166 1.50 1.95 -7.12
CA PHE A 166 1.21 3.37 -7.02
C PHE A 166 0.89 3.73 -5.58
N ASP A 167 1.43 4.87 -5.15
CA ASP A 167 1.14 5.47 -3.86
C ASP A 167 0.74 6.94 -4.01
N THR A 168 0.45 7.61 -2.89
CA THR A 168 0.01 9.01 -2.93
C THR A 168 1.12 9.99 -3.32
N VAL A 169 2.38 9.54 -3.37
CA VAL A 169 3.52 10.35 -3.83
C VAL A 169 3.66 10.24 -5.34
N THR A 170 3.48 9.03 -5.89
CA THR A 170 3.69 8.73 -7.31
C THR A 170 2.45 8.99 -8.17
N ALA A 171 1.26 8.73 -7.65
CA ALA A 171 -0.01 8.97 -8.37
C ALA A 171 -0.76 10.20 -7.85
N GLY A 172 -0.62 10.56 -6.57
CA GLY A 172 -1.44 11.60 -5.92
C GLY A 172 -2.53 11.02 -5.01
N PRO A 173 -3.35 11.85 -4.36
CA PRO A 173 -4.35 11.38 -3.40
C PRO A 173 -5.43 10.51 -4.07
N LYS A 174 -5.90 9.48 -3.36
CA LYS A 174 -6.81 8.45 -3.93
C LYS A 174 -8.21 8.97 -4.30
N ASN A 175 -8.58 10.13 -3.78
CA ASN A 175 -9.85 10.80 -4.01
C ASN A 175 -9.80 11.82 -5.16
N GLU A 176 -8.64 12.02 -5.77
CA GLU A 176 -8.46 12.96 -6.89
C GLU A 176 -8.49 12.23 -8.23
N VAL A 177 -9.23 12.77 -9.20
CA VAL A 177 -9.39 12.19 -10.54
C VAL A 177 -8.05 12.14 -11.27
N GLU A 178 -7.23 13.17 -11.09
CA GLU A 178 -5.90 13.33 -11.68
C GLU A 178 -4.97 12.18 -11.30
N SER A 179 -5.17 11.56 -10.13
CA SER A 179 -4.39 10.40 -9.72
C SER A 179 -4.61 9.20 -10.63
N TYR A 180 -5.85 8.97 -11.06
CA TYR A 180 -6.20 7.90 -11.99
C TYR A 180 -5.79 8.23 -13.41
N VAL A 181 -5.85 9.50 -13.82
CA VAL A 181 -5.28 9.96 -15.10
C VAL A 181 -3.78 9.63 -15.17
N ARG A 182 -3.00 9.95 -14.13
CA ARG A 182 -1.56 9.61 -14.07
C ARG A 182 -1.29 8.10 -14.11
N ILE A 183 -2.16 7.29 -13.50
CA ILE A 183 -2.04 5.83 -13.55
C ILE A 183 -2.28 5.33 -14.98
N CYS A 184 -3.26 5.88 -15.70
CA CYS A 184 -3.57 5.51 -17.08
C CYS A 184 -2.50 5.96 -18.08
N GLU A 185 -2.01 7.20 -17.96
CA GLU A 185 -1.11 7.83 -18.94
C GLU A 185 0.38 7.43 -18.82
N ARG A 186 0.73 6.55 -17.88
CA ARG A 186 2.15 6.19 -17.67
C ARG A 186 2.75 5.41 -18.87
N PRO A 187 4.05 5.61 -19.17
CA PRO A 187 4.74 4.89 -20.24
C PRO A 187 4.65 3.37 -20.06
N GLY A 188 4.08 2.67 -21.04
CA GLY A 188 3.89 1.21 -20.99
C GLY A 188 2.44 0.74 -20.81
N ASN A 189 1.48 1.67 -20.68
CA ASN A 189 0.09 1.49 -21.09
C ASN A 189 -0.08 2.05 -22.51
N ALA A 190 -0.98 1.49 -23.31
CA ALA A 190 -1.38 2.15 -24.55
C ALA A 190 -2.02 3.50 -24.19
N GLU A 191 -1.65 4.57 -24.89
CA GLU A 191 -2.35 5.86 -24.72
C GLU A 191 -3.83 5.66 -25.01
N LEU A 192 -4.69 6.17 -24.12
CA LEU A 192 -6.13 6.18 -24.38
C LEU A 192 -6.40 6.90 -25.70
N THR A 193 -7.12 6.24 -26.60
CA THR A 193 -7.55 6.82 -27.87
C THR A 193 -8.48 8.01 -27.64
N MET A 194 -8.64 8.89 -28.63
CA MET A 194 -9.60 10.00 -28.49
C MET A 194 -11.04 9.51 -28.27
N GLU A 195 -11.40 8.36 -28.82
CA GLU A 195 -12.71 7.74 -28.64
C GLU A 195 -12.92 7.19 -27.21
N ASP A 196 -11.90 6.60 -26.61
CA ASP A 196 -11.97 6.15 -25.20
C ASP A 196 -12.02 7.34 -24.23
N ARG A 197 -11.34 8.43 -24.57
CA ARG A 197 -11.38 9.70 -23.82
C ARG A 197 -12.73 10.41 -23.92
N GLU A 198 -13.56 10.12 -24.91
CA GLU A 198 -14.92 10.68 -25.01
C GLU A 198 -15.92 9.95 -24.09
N LYS A 199 -15.69 8.67 -23.80
CA LYS A 199 -16.53 7.86 -22.90
C LYS A 199 -16.27 8.14 -21.42
N PHE A 200 -15.09 8.67 -21.10
CA PHE A 200 -14.68 9.02 -19.73
C PHE A 200 -14.25 10.48 -19.72
N PRO A 201 -14.97 11.41 -19.06
CA PRO A 201 -14.56 12.81 -19.02
C PRO A 201 -13.17 12.93 -18.40
N VAL A 202 -12.17 13.20 -19.24
CA VAL A 202 -10.79 13.48 -18.80
C VAL A 202 -10.68 14.97 -18.60
N ILE A 203 -10.72 15.39 -17.34
CA ILE A 203 -10.41 16.77 -16.93
C ILE A 203 -8.90 16.94 -17.01
N ARG A 204 -8.42 17.76 -17.95
CA ARG A 204 -6.99 18.00 -18.20
C ARG A 204 -6.47 19.24 -17.48
N SER A 205 -7.38 20.10 -17.02
CA SER A 205 -7.07 21.23 -16.15
C SER A 205 -8.31 21.65 -15.36
N LEU A 206 -8.12 22.32 -14.22
CA LEU A 206 -9.22 22.84 -13.41
C LEU A 206 -10.05 23.92 -14.12
N GLU A 207 -9.54 24.50 -15.21
CA GLU A 207 -10.28 25.45 -16.06
C GLU A 207 -11.41 24.76 -16.82
N GLU A 208 -11.27 23.47 -17.13
CA GLU A 208 -12.29 22.66 -17.80
C GLU A 208 -13.47 22.32 -16.87
N VAL A 209 -13.27 22.42 -15.55
CA VAL A 209 -14.33 22.24 -14.52
C VAL A 209 -15.15 23.51 -14.33
N ALA A 210 -14.54 24.69 -14.49
CA ALA A 210 -15.20 25.98 -14.30
C ALA A 210 -16.23 26.31 -15.39
N ALA A 211 -16.18 25.63 -16.55
CA ALA A 211 -17.10 25.82 -17.67
C ALA A 211 -18.35 24.90 -17.62
N LEU A 212 -18.45 24.03 -16.61
CA LEU A 212 -19.58 23.12 -16.40
C LEU A 212 -20.58 23.63 -15.34
N GLY A 213 -20.40 24.87 -14.86
CA GLY A 213 -21.28 25.58 -13.94
C GLY A 213 -22.02 26.73 -14.61
#